data_AF-A0AAV2SLD1-F1
#
_entry.id   AF-A0AAV2SLD1-F1
#
_cell.length_a   1.000
_cell.length_b   1.000
_cell.length_c   1.000
_cell.angle_alpha   90.00
_cell.angle_beta   90.00
_cell.angle_gamma   90.00
#
_symmetry.space_group_name_H-M   'P 1'
#
loop_
_entity.id
_entity.type
_entity.pdbx_description
1 polymer ?
#
loop_
_entity_poly.entity_id
_entity_poly.type
_entity_poly.pdbx_seq_one_letter_code
_entity_poly.pdbx_strand_id
1 'polypeptide(L)'
;MATMTDNAIIKRKHRTLSIAEKVKLCDLKKAGRSNKNLAIQFNIGLQTTRDIIKKDAELRKFVSDSQTERGLFIKKNISKGRYPQLDECLFQWFLQRRAENVPMSGSMLMCKAKWYCEKLGITDLNCSLGFLHRWKTRHGVSDKSVTGEKA
;
A
#
# COMPACT_ATOMS: atom_id res chain seq x y z
N MET A 1 -18.66 -0.44 -53.47
CA MET A 1 -18.26 0.37 -52.30
C MET A 1 -18.28 -0.53 -51.07
N ALA A 2 -17.12 -1.01 -50.61
CA ALA A 2 -17.03 -1.93 -49.48
C ALA A 2 -16.75 -1.14 -48.18
N THR A 3 -17.68 -1.18 -47.24
CA THR A 3 -17.48 -0.68 -45.86
C THR A 3 -16.72 -1.73 -45.07
N MET A 4 -15.42 -1.52 -44.85
CA MET A 4 -14.65 -2.27 -43.86
C MET A 4 -14.64 -1.50 -42.54
N THR A 5 -15.62 -1.78 -41.68
CA THR A 5 -15.51 -1.46 -40.26
C THR A 5 -14.63 -2.51 -39.60
N ASP A 6 -13.32 -2.35 -39.74
CA ASP A 6 -12.34 -3.15 -39.00
C ASP A 6 -12.20 -2.54 -37.60
N ASN A 7 -13.28 -2.65 -36.81
CA ASN A 7 -13.29 -2.18 -35.44
C ASN A 7 -12.69 -3.28 -34.56
N ALA A 8 -11.38 -3.47 -34.72
CA ALA A 8 -10.59 -4.34 -33.85
C ALA A 8 -10.91 -3.97 -32.41
N ILE A 9 -11.45 -4.90 -31.64
CA ILE A 9 -11.80 -4.70 -30.23
C ILE A 9 -10.47 -4.50 -29.48
N ILE A 10 -10.00 -3.26 -29.38
CA ILE A 10 -8.76 -2.92 -28.69
C ILE A 10 -8.94 -3.32 -27.23
N LYS A 11 -8.34 -4.44 -26.85
CA LYS A 11 -8.41 -4.96 -25.48
C LYS A 11 -7.74 -3.96 -24.56
N ARG A 12 -8.53 -3.43 -23.61
CA ARG A 12 -8.07 -2.45 -22.63
C ARG A 12 -6.84 -2.97 -21.88
N LYS A 13 -5.74 -2.22 -21.89
CA LYS A 13 -4.53 -2.55 -21.10
C LYS A 13 -4.87 -2.57 -19.61
N HIS A 14 -4.45 -3.63 -18.90
CA HIS A 14 -4.70 -3.74 -17.47
C HIS A 14 -3.99 -2.62 -16.71
N ARG A 15 -4.75 -1.84 -15.91
CA ARG A 15 -4.25 -0.75 -15.07
C ARG A 15 -4.68 -0.98 -13.63
N THR A 16 -3.72 -0.88 -12.72
CA THR A 16 -3.96 -0.92 -11.28
C THR A 16 -3.77 0.48 -10.70
N LEU A 17 -4.83 1.03 -10.10
CA LEU A 17 -4.82 2.35 -9.46
C LEU A 17 -4.06 2.34 -8.12
N SER A 18 -3.42 3.46 -7.78
CA SER A 18 -2.87 3.71 -6.44
C SER A 18 -3.98 3.90 -5.40
N ILE A 19 -3.65 3.82 -4.11
CA ILE A 19 -4.61 4.08 -3.02
C ILE A 19 -5.12 5.52 -3.12
N ALA A 20 -4.25 6.49 -3.38
CA ALA A 20 -4.64 7.88 -3.61
C ALA A 20 -5.62 8.05 -4.78
N GLU A 21 -5.37 7.39 -5.92
CA GLU A 21 -6.26 7.42 -7.08
C GLU A 21 -7.62 6.76 -6.78
N LYS A 22 -7.63 5.66 -6.01
CA LYS A 22 -8.87 4.99 -5.59
C LYS A 22 -9.71 5.88 -4.67
N VAL A 23 -9.09 6.61 -3.74
CA VAL A 23 -9.79 7.57 -2.88
C VAL A 23 -10.37 8.72 -3.71
N LYS A 24 -9.57 9.29 -4.63
CA LYS A 24 -10.06 10.32 -5.56
C LYS A 24 -11.24 9.84 -6.40
N LEU A 25 -11.23 8.58 -6.85
CA LEU A 25 -12.37 7.98 -7.54
C LEU A 25 -13.62 7.95 -6.66
N CYS A 26 -13.49 7.57 -5.39
CA CYS A 26 -14.61 7.59 -4.45
C CYS A 26 -15.12 9.00 -4.15
N ASP A 27 -14.25 10.00 -4.05
CA ASP A 27 -14.64 11.40 -3.87
C ASP A 27 -15.44 11.90 -5.09
N LEU A 28 -14.97 11.60 -6.30
CA LEU A 28 -15.70 11.93 -7.53
C LEU A 28 -17.05 11.20 -7.63
N LYS A 29 -17.15 9.98 -7.09
CA LYS A 29 -18.41 9.26 -7.00
C LYS A 29 -19.41 9.94 -6.06
N LYS A 30 -18.94 10.43 -4.90
CA LYS A 30 -19.75 11.21 -3.94
C LYS A 30 -20.18 12.56 -4.52
N ALA A 31 -19.35 13.17 -5.37
CA ALA A 31 -19.67 14.37 -6.13
C ALA A 31 -20.68 14.12 -7.30
N GLY A 32 -21.30 12.93 -7.38
CA GLY A 32 -22.38 12.65 -8.32
C GLY A 32 -21.94 12.12 -9.70
N ARG A 33 -20.65 11.84 -9.93
CA ARG A 33 -20.22 11.26 -11.22
C ARG A 33 -20.78 9.83 -11.41
N SER A 34 -21.10 9.51 -12.66
CA SER A 34 -21.57 8.17 -13.04
C SER A 34 -20.43 7.16 -13.08
N ASN A 35 -20.73 5.89 -12.80
CA ASN A 35 -19.72 4.82 -12.81
C ASN A 35 -19.08 4.64 -14.20
N LYS A 36 -19.84 4.90 -15.28
CA LYS A 36 -19.33 4.87 -16.66
C LYS A 36 -18.26 5.93 -16.89
N ASN A 37 -18.53 7.16 -16.47
CA ASN A 37 -17.57 8.26 -16.63
C ASN A 37 -16.31 8.03 -15.79
N LEU A 38 -16.44 7.52 -14.57
CA LEU A 38 -15.29 7.16 -13.74
C LEU A 38 -14.45 6.04 -14.37
N ALA A 39 -15.08 5.01 -14.93
CA ALA A 39 -14.37 3.92 -15.59
C ALA A 39 -13.54 4.42 -16.79
N ILE A 40 -14.08 5.34 -17.59
CA ILE A 40 -13.39 5.96 -18.73
C ILE A 40 -12.24 6.85 -18.23
N GLN A 41 -12.53 7.77 -17.30
CA GLN A 41 -11.57 8.75 -16.77
C GLN A 41 -10.36 8.07 -16.13
N PHE A 42 -10.59 7.03 -15.34
CA PHE A 42 -9.53 6.27 -14.69
C PHE A 42 -8.99 5.15 -15.57
N ASN A 43 -9.50 4.97 -16.79
CA ASN A 43 -9.19 3.84 -17.65
C ASN A 43 -9.16 2.55 -16.81
N ILE A 44 -10.32 2.11 -16.34
CA ILE A 44 -10.55 0.87 -15.59
C ILE A 44 -11.87 0.22 -16.03
N GLY A 45 -12.06 -1.05 -15.68
CA GLY A 45 -13.34 -1.73 -15.95
C GLY A 45 -14.48 -1.19 -15.08
N LEU A 46 -15.72 -1.30 -15.56
CA LEU A 46 -16.91 -0.96 -14.78
C LEU A 46 -16.99 -1.78 -13.49
N GLN A 47 -16.65 -3.07 -13.56
CA GLN A 47 -16.63 -3.92 -12.37
C GLN A 47 -15.62 -3.43 -11.34
N THR A 48 -14.38 -3.16 -11.78
CA THR A 48 -13.32 -2.60 -10.93
C THR A 48 -13.74 -1.29 -10.26
N THR A 49 -14.45 -0.42 -10.99
CA THR A 49 -14.99 0.83 -10.45
C THR A 49 -15.95 0.57 -9.29
N ARG A 50 -16.89 -0.36 -9.46
CA ARG A 50 -17.84 -0.76 -8.41
C ARG A 50 -17.13 -1.36 -7.21
N ASP A 51 -16.16 -2.23 -7.43
CA ASP A 51 -15.41 -2.89 -6.36
C ASP A 51 -14.58 -1.88 -5.54
N ILE A 52 -14.00 -0.87 -6.19
CA ILE A 52 -13.29 0.23 -5.50
C ILE A 52 -14.27 1.04 -4.64
N ILE A 53 -15.44 1.40 -5.19
CA ILE A 53 -16.45 2.16 -4.45
C ILE A 53 -16.93 1.39 -3.22
N LYS A 54 -17.15 0.07 -3.33
CA LYS A 54 -17.50 -0.78 -2.18
C LYS A 54 -16.45 -0.77 -1.07
N LYS A 55 -15.18 -0.58 -1.41
CA LYS A 55 -14.04 -0.52 -0.48
C LYS A 55 -13.72 0.89 0.00
N ASP A 56 -14.58 1.89 -0.22
CA ASP A 56 -14.34 3.29 0.19
C ASP A 56 -14.01 3.41 1.68
N ALA A 57 -14.78 2.73 2.55
CA ALA A 57 -14.56 2.77 4.00
C ALA A 57 -13.18 2.21 4.40
N GLU A 58 -12.78 1.07 3.83
CA GLU A 58 -11.47 0.46 4.09
C GLU A 58 -10.32 1.33 3.59
N LEU A 59 -10.48 1.94 2.41
CA LEU A 59 -9.49 2.84 1.83
C LEU A 59 -9.31 4.08 2.72
N ARG A 60 -10.39 4.68 3.21
CA ARG A 60 -10.34 5.86 4.09
C ARG A 60 -9.75 5.55 5.45
N LYS A 61 -10.12 4.40 6.03
CA LYS A 61 -9.51 3.93 7.28
C LYS A 61 -8.00 3.77 7.10
N PHE A 62 -7.58 3.09 6.03
CA PHE A 62 -6.17 2.93 5.72
C PHE A 62 -5.43 4.26 5.49
N VAL A 63 -6.06 5.24 4.83
CA VAL A 63 -5.47 6.57 4.66
C VAL A 63 -5.33 7.30 5.99
N SER A 64 -6.35 7.21 6.86
CA SER A 64 -6.34 7.85 8.18
C SER A 64 -5.28 7.25 9.10
N ASP A 65 -5.12 5.92 9.05
CA ASP A 65 -4.12 5.18 9.84
C ASP A 65 -2.69 5.33 9.26
N SER A 66 -2.54 5.72 8.00
CA SER A 66 -1.26 5.82 7.31
C SER A 66 -0.59 7.19 7.52
N GLN A 67 0.45 7.23 8.35
CA GLN A 67 1.23 8.46 8.62
C GLN A 67 2.13 8.94 7.46
N THR A 68 2.24 8.22 6.35
CA THR A 68 3.14 8.61 5.24
C THR A 68 2.37 8.84 3.93
N GLU A 69 2.19 10.10 3.56
CA GLU A 69 1.54 10.51 2.30
C GLU A 69 2.19 9.84 1.09
N ARG A 70 3.54 9.79 1.05
CA ARG A 70 4.30 9.18 -0.06
C ARG A 70 3.96 7.69 -0.26
N GLY A 71 3.62 6.98 0.81
CA GLY A 71 3.19 5.59 0.76
C GLY A 71 1.85 5.40 0.05
N LEU A 72 0.93 6.37 0.15
CA LEU A 72 -0.39 6.33 -0.46
C LEU A 72 -0.35 6.50 -1.98
N PHE A 73 0.63 7.24 -2.49
CA PHE A 73 0.83 7.44 -3.93
C PHE A 73 1.48 6.23 -4.61
N ILE A 74 2.35 5.50 -3.89
CA ILE A 74 3.10 4.36 -4.43
C ILE A 74 2.31 3.06 -4.26
N LYS A 75 1.62 2.88 -3.12
CA LYS A 75 0.89 1.63 -2.84
C LYS A 75 -0.36 1.54 -3.68
N LYS A 76 -0.52 0.38 -4.33
CA LYS A 76 -1.69 0.04 -5.16
C LYS A 76 -2.71 -0.83 -4.43
N ASN A 77 -2.32 -1.51 -3.35
CA ASN A 77 -3.21 -2.35 -2.54
C ASN A 77 -2.93 -2.19 -1.04
N ILE A 78 -3.99 -2.36 -0.26
CA ILE A 78 -3.90 -2.54 1.20
C ILE A 78 -3.34 -3.96 1.42
N SER A 79 -2.03 -4.08 1.58
CA SER A 79 -1.38 -5.36 1.90
C SER A 79 -1.33 -5.51 3.40
N LYS A 80 -2.06 -6.50 3.92
CA LYS A 80 -1.87 -7.03 5.27
C LYS A 80 -0.83 -8.15 5.17
N GLY A 81 0.19 -8.15 6.03
CA GLY A 81 1.13 -9.26 6.10
C GLY A 81 0.46 -10.55 6.56
N ARG A 82 1.17 -11.68 6.42
CA ARG A 82 0.71 -13.00 6.90
C ARG A 82 0.39 -12.99 8.39
N TYR A 83 1.05 -12.13 9.16
CA TYR A 83 0.86 -11.95 10.60
C TYR A 83 0.53 -10.48 10.90
N PRO A 84 -0.74 -10.06 10.79
CA PRO A 84 -1.13 -8.66 10.97
C PRO A 84 -0.80 -8.11 12.36
N GLN A 85 -0.92 -8.93 13.41
CA GLN A 85 -0.60 -8.53 14.78
C GLN A 85 0.89 -8.22 14.96
N LEU A 86 1.77 -9.06 14.39
CA LEU A 86 3.21 -8.81 14.38
C LEU A 86 3.56 -7.53 13.61
N ASP A 87 2.99 -7.36 12.42
CA ASP A 87 3.21 -6.18 11.58
C ASP A 87 2.85 -4.90 12.34
N GLU A 88 1.70 -4.90 13.03
CA GLU A 88 1.21 -3.75 13.82
C GLU A 88 2.10 -3.47 15.03
N CYS A 89 2.41 -4.47 15.86
CA CYS A 89 3.27 -4.30 17.03
C CYS A 89 4.66 -3.77 16.67
N LEU A 90 5.22 -4.27 15.56
CA LEU A 90 6.52 -3.81 15.07
C LEU A 90 6.45 -2.37 14.54
N PHE A 91 5.35 -2.02 13.86
CA PHE A 91 5.15 -0.67 13.34
C PHE A 91 4.92 0.36 14.44
N GLN A 92 4.10 0.06 15.44
CA GLN A 92 3.91 0.93 16.61
C GLN A 92 5.23 1.18 17.34
N TRP A 93 6.02 0.13 17.56
CA TRP A 93 7.34 0.28 18.16
C TRP A 93 8.29 1.12 17.31
N PHE A 94 8.29 0.94 15.98
CA PHE A 94 9.09 1.77 15.08
C PHE A 94 8.67 3.24 15.15
N LEU A 95 7.37 3.54 15.19
CA LEU A 95 6.87 4.91 15.32
C LEU A 95 7.29 5.55 16.63
N GLN A 96 7.22 4.80 17.74
CA GLN A 96 7.70 5.26 19.04
C GLN A 96 9.20 5.63 18.99
N ARG A 97 10.05 4.75 18.45
CA ARG A 97 11.49 5.02 18.31
C ARG A 97 11.78 6.20 17.39
N ARG A 98 10.98 6.38 16.34
CA ARG A 98 11.09 7.52 15.43
C ARG A 98 10.69 8.84 16.11
N ALA A 99 9.67 8.83 16.95
CA ALA A 99 9.28 10.00 17.76
C ALA A 99 10.38 10.40 18.77
N GLU A 100 11.13 9.42 19.26
CA GLU A 100 12.31 9.61 20.12
C GLU A 100 13.57 10.01 19.33
N ASN A 101 13.48 10.22 18.00
CA ASN A 101 14.60 10.50 17.09
C ASN A 101 15.73 9.46 17.11
N VAL A 102 15.43 8.21 17.50
CA VAL A 102 16.41 7.13 17.50
C VAL A 102 16.60 6.59 16.07
N PRO A 103 17.82 6.58 15.51
CA PRO A 103 18.08 5.97 14.22
C PRO A 103 17.88 4.45 14.31
N MET A 104 16.92 3.94 13.55
CA MET A 104 16.55 2.54 13.56
C MET A 104 17.24 1.77 12.43
N SER A 105 18.20 0.92 12.79
CA SER A 105 18.85 0.04 11.82
C SER A 105 17.95 -1.14 11.45
N GLY A 106 18.23 -1.74 10.29
CA GLY A 106 17.51 -2.94 9.84
C GLY A 106 17.67 -4.13 10.80
N SER A 107 18.85 -4.29 11.42
CA SER A 107 19.12 -5.35 12.39
C SER A 107 18.29 -5.19 13.67
N MET A 108 18.11 -3.95 14.16
CA MET A 108 17.23 -3.67 15.31
C MET A 108 15.78 -4.05 15.03
N LEU A 109 15.27 -3.73 13.83
CA LEU A 109 13.92 -4.11 13.41
C LEU A 109 13.76 -5.63 13.34
N MET A 110 14.73 -6.34 12.78
CA MET A 110 14.69 -7.81 12.71
C MET A 110 14.76 -8.44 14.11
N CYS A 111 15.61 -7.93 15.00
CA CYS A 111 15.73 -8.41 16.37
C CYS A 111 14.41 -8.23 17.13
N LYS A 112 13.79 -7.04 17.03
CA LYS A 112 12.49 -6.79 17.66
C LYS A 112 11.38 -7.63 17.05
N ALA A 113 11.39 -7.85 15.74
CA ALA A 113 10.43 -8.73 15.07
C ALA A 113 10.50 -10.17 15.63
N LYS A 114 11.71 -10.71 15.82
CA LYS A 114 11.89 -12.03 16.45
C LYS A 114 11.32 -12.08 17.86
N TRP A 115 11.60 -11.06 18.67
CA TRP A 115 11.04 -10.95 20.01
C TRP A 115 9.51 -10.96 20.01
N TYR A 116 8.87 -10.25 19.07
CA TYR A 116 7.42 -10.30 18.91
C TYR A 116 6.91 -11.65 18.41
N CYS A 117 7.62 -12.32 17.51
CA CYS A 117 7.26 -13.69 17.09
C CYS A 117 7.21 -14.63 18.28
N GLU A 118 8.21 -14.60 19.16
CA GLU A 118 8.25 -15.42 20.38
C GLU A 118 7.06 -15.10 21.30
N LYS A 119 6.75 -13.81 21.50
CA LYS A 119 5.62 -13.39 22.35
C LYS A 119 4.26 -13.74 21.77
N LEU A 120 4.13 -13.78 20.45
CA LEU A 120 2.89 -14.12 19.74
C LEU A 120 2.79 -15.61 19.41
N GLY A 121 3.78 -16.43 19.78
CA GLY A 121 3.81 -17.87 19.47
C GLY A 121 3.97 -18.18 17.98
N ILE A 122 4.58 -17.29 17.20
CA ILE A 122 4.78 -17.46 15.76
C ILE A 122 6.13 -18.15 15.52
N THR A 123 6.10 -19.45 15.20
CA THR A 123 7.31 -20.26 14.95
C THR A 123 7.72 -20.30 13.47
N ASP A 124 6.76 -20.15 12.56
CA ASP A 124 6.97 -20.36 11.12
C ASP A 124 7.58 -19.15 10.40
N LEU A 125 7.71 -18.02 11.08
CA LEU A 125 8.18 -16.78 10.46
C LEU A 125 9.67 -16.58 10.68
N ASN A 126 10.44 -16.74 9.61
CA ASN A 126 11.81 -16.28 9.59
C ASN A 126 11.86 -14.75 9.38
N CYS A 127 12.31 -14.02 10.42
CA CYS A 127 12.57 -12.58 10.38
C CYS A 127 13.84 -12.25 9.59
N SER A 128 13.86 -12.63 8.31
CA SER A 128 14.96 -12.44 7.38
C SER A 128 14.99 -11.03 6.78
N LEU A 129 16.05 -10.72 6.03
CA LEU A 129 16.13 -9.49 5.23
C LEU A 129 14.95 -9.36 4.26
N GLY A 130 14.46 -10.47 3.70
CA GLY A 130 13.28 -10.48 2.83
C GLY A 130 12.00 -10.10 3.58
N PHE A 131 11.82 -10.56 4.82
CA PHE A 131 10.73 -10.12 5.68
C PHE A 131 10.82 -8.61 5.93
N LEU A 132 12.00 -8.12 6.33
CA LEU A 132 12.23 -6.71 6.62
C LEU A 132 11.95 -5.82 5.39
N HIS A 133 12.44 -6.20 4.21
CA HIS A 133 12.20 -5.45 2.97
C HIS A 133 10.71 -5.35 2.65
N ARG A 134 9.98 -6.47 2.75
CA ARG A 134 8.53 -6.49 2.55
C ARG A 134 7.81 -5.63 3.60
N TRP A 135 8.22 -5.70 4.87
CA TRP A 135 7.67 -4.89 5.95
C TRP A 135 7.91 -3.38 5.70
N LYS A 136 9.15 -2.98 5.40
CA LYS A 136 9.50 -1.59 5.05
C LYS A 136 8.66 -1.08 3.87
N THR A 137 8.52 -1.90 2.83
CA THR A 137 7.69 -1.59 1.66
C THR A 137 6.21 -1.44 2.03
N ARG A 138 5.69 -2.30 2.91
CA ARG A 138 4.32 -2.16 3.44
C ARG A 138 4.16 -0.85 4.23
N HIS A 139 5.12 -0.48 5.05
CA HIS A 139 4.97 0.69 5.92
C HIS A 139 5.53 2.00 5.32
N GLY A 140 6.02 1.97 4.07
CA GLY A 140 6.60 3.15 3.41
C GLY A 140 7.87 3.65 4.09
N VAL A 141 8.57 2.77 4.82
CA VAL A 141 9.80 3.10 5.54
C VAL A 141 10.96 3.04 4.53
N SER A 142 11.49 4.21 4.19
CA SER A 142 12.72 4.31 3.39
C SER A 142 13.95 4.14 4.28
N ASP A 143 14.93 3.36 3.81
CA ASP A 143 16.31 3.52 4.28
C ASP A 143 16.78 4.90 3.80
N LYS A 144 16.66 5.91 4.65
CA LYS A 144 17.49 7.10 4.47
C LYS A 144 18.88 6.64 4.86
N SER A 145 19.73 6.34 3.89
CA SER A 145 21.14 6.17 4.17
C SER A 145 21.61 7.50 4.76
N VAL A 146 21.95 7.48 6.05
CA VAL A 146 22.87 8.48 6.60
C VAL A 146 24.23 8.08 6.03
N THR A 147 24.46 8.36 4.74
CA THR A 147 25.80 8.28 4.17
C THR A 147 26.48 9.59 4.53
N GLY A 148 26.90 9.67 5.79
CA GLY A 148 27.74 10.71 6.35
C GLY A 148 29.09 10.13 6.70
N GLU A 149 29.76 9.48 5.74
CA GLU A 149 31.19 9.19 5.85
C GLU A 149 31.87 9.88 4.67
N LYS A 150 32.33 11.11 4.92
CA LYS A 150 33.53 11.63 4.28
C LYS A 150 34.71 11.03 5.05
N ALA A 151 35.51 10.22 4.38
CA ALA A 151 36.97 10.15 4.52
C ALA A 151 37.52 9.39 3.32
#